data_AF-A0AAD8AIJ6-F1
#
_entry.id   AF-A0AAD8AIJ6-F1
#
_cell.length_a   1.000
_cell.length_b   1.000
_cell.length_c   1.000
_cell.angle_alpha   90.00
_cell.angle_beta   90.00
_cell.angle_gamma   90.00
#
_symmetry.space_group_name_H-M   'P 1'
#
loop_
_entity.id
_entity.type
_entity.pdbx_description
1 polymer ?
#
loop_
_entity_poly.entity_id
_entity_poly.type
_entity_poly.pdbx_seq_one_letter_code
_entity_poly.pdbx_strand_id
1 'polypeptide(L)'
;IFETMHEEKNGKLSGELITNSDDEDFFAKINDRKISLQLECAPLNEASKPDSEENKVQPLPFYRLFRFATCLERCLVIAGLVLGVVTGCGVPIVIILYGEFTTLLVDRAIANITSTPTLVLQIFGGGRVLENGTLKERNSALLEDSSAFGIGCTVVGLVQFTIGVISIALLNYSAQKQICRVRWLFLQAVLRQDMSWYDTSKTANFASRITEDLDKLQDGIGEKMGIFIYLLTTFIISTIMSFLYGWKLTLV
;
A
#
# COMPACT_ATOMS: atom_id res chain seq x y z
N ILE A 1 4.10 43.23 -13.39
CA ILE A 1 3.67 42.62 -12.10
C ILE A 1 4.88 42.31 -11.20
N PHE A 2 6.10 42.54 -11.68
CA PHE A 2 7.08 43.26 -10.87
C PHE A 2 6.53 44.67 -10.59
N GLU A 3 6.85 45.26 -9.43
CA GLU A 3 6.60 46.66 -9.02
C GLU A 3 5.42 46.97 -8.08
N THR A 4 5.24 46.22 -6.98
CA THR A 4 4.36 46.67 -5.85
C THR A 4 4.77 46.26 -4.42
N MET A 5 5.92 45.65 -4.13
CA MET A 5 6.21 45.20 -2.75
C MET A 5 7.53 45.71 -2.18
N HIS A 6 7.82 47.00 -2.40
CA HIS A 6 9.04 47.62 -1.87
C HIS A 6 8.78 48.82 -0.96
N GLU A 7 7.67 48.88 -0.21
CA GLU A 7 7.55 49.90 0.84
C GLU A 7 6.43 49.66 1.88
N GLU A 8 6.57 48.62 2.72
CA GLU A 8 5.94 48.65 4.04
C GLU A 8 6.97 48.29 5.11
N LYS A 9 7.69 49.33 5.55
CA LYS A 9 8.67 49.27 6.64
C LYS A 9 8.00 48.90 7.95
N ASN A 10 8.63 47.94 8.63
CA ASN A 10 8.94 47.94 10.06
C ASN A 10 7.83 48.31 11.04
N GLY A 11 7.17 47.29 11.59
CA GLY A 11 6.31 47.49 12.75
C GLY A 11 5.64 46.24 13.33
N LYS A 12 6.39 45.18 13.65
CA LYS A 12 6.17 44.34 14.85
C LYS A 12 7.14 43.16 14.91
N LEU A 13 8.13 43.33 15.77
CA LEU A 13 8.89 42.25 16.39
C LEU A 13 7.97 41.53 17.41
N SER A 14 8.15 40.21 17.54
CA SER A 14 7.80 39.34 18.67
C SER A 14 6.54 38.46 18.57
N GLY A 15 6.77 37.14 18.71
CA GLY A 15 5.80 36.05 18.95
C GLY A 15 5.13 35.56 17.67
N GLU A 16 5.33 34.33 17.17
CA GLU A 16 5.33 33.05 17.87
C GLU A 16 6.04 32.03 16.96
N LEU A 17 7.32 31.73 17.25
CA LEU A 17 8.05 30.64 16.62
C LEU A 17 7.54 29.34 17.28
N ILE A 18 6.59 28.65 16.66
CA ILE A 18 6.24 27.28 17.04
C ILE A 18 7.33 26.37 16.47
N THR A 19 8.51 26.41 17.09
CA THR A 19 9.48 25.31 17.02
C THR A 19 9.09 24.35 18.13
N ASN A 20 8.54 23.20 17.77
CA ASN A 20 8.32 22.12 18.72
C ASN A 20 9.65 21.79 19.41
N SER A 21 9.62 21.61 20.73
CA SER A 21 10.77 21.17 21.53
C SER A 21 11.42 19.89 20.99
N ASP A 22 10.64 19.07 20.28
CA ASP A 22 11.08 17.83 19.66
C ASP A 22 12.10 18.05 18.52
N ASP A 23 12.08 19.20 17.85
CA ASP A 23 13.00 19.52 16.75
C ASP A 23 14.37 19.97 17.27
N GLU A 24 14.42 20.78 18.34
CA GLU A 24 15.66 21.18 19.04
C GLU A 24 16.38 19.96 19.62
N ASP A 25 15.64 19.06 20.28
CA ASP A 25 16.18 17.81 20.84
C ASP A 25 16.72 16.88 19.76
N PHE A 26 16.13 16.89 18.57
CA PHE A 26 16.61 16.14 17.41
C PHE A 26 17.91 16.73 16.83
N PHE A 27 17.99 18.07 16.70
CA PHE A 27 19.19 18.75 16.22
C PHE A 27 20.38 18.63 17.20
N ALA A 28 20.13 18.71 18.51
CA ALA A 28 21.15 18.48 19.54
C ALA A 28 21.74 17.06 19.43
N LYS A 29 20.87 16.05 19.24
CA LYS A 29 21.25 14.64 19.13
C LYS A 29 21.97 14.27 17.82
N ILE A 30 21.83 15.10 16.78
CA ILE A 30 22.60 15.01 15.53
C ILE A 30 23.96 15.69 15.70
N ASN A 31 24.00 16.85 16.35
CA ASN A 31 25.23 17.61 16.53
C ASN A 31 26.23 16.85 17.42
N ASP A 32 25.78 16.25 18.52
CA ASP A 32 26.63 15.41 19.39
C ASP A 32 27.19 14.19 18.64
N ARG A 33 26.39 13.58 17.75
CA ARG A 33 26.81 12.43 16.96
C ARG A 33 27.83 12.81 15.88
N LYS A 34 27.72 14.03 15.33
CA LYS A 34 28.68 14.61 14.38
C LYS A 34 30.02 14.93 15.06
N ILE A 35 30.00 15.43 16.30
CA ILE A 35 31.20 15.72 17.11
C ILE A 35 31.93 14.42 17.47
N SER A 36 31.22 13.36 17.86
CA SER A 36 31.84 12.06 18.16
C SER A 36 32.44 11.36 16.93
N LEU A 37 31.92 11.61 15.72
CA LEU A 37 32.48 11.05 14.48
C LEU A 37 33.70 11.81 13.97
N GLN A 38 33.82 13.10 14.27
CA GLN A 38 34.96 13.93 13.88
C GLN A 38 36.18 13.69 14.79
N LEU A 39 35.97 13.22 16.03
CA LEU A 39 37.05 12.95 16.98
C LEU A 39 37.85 11.67 16.68
N GLU A 40 37.29 10.74 15.89
CA GLU A 40 37.92 9.43 15.57
C GLU A 40 38.87 9.51 14.36
N CYS A 41 38.87 10.60 13.59
CA CYS A 41 39.59 10.68 12.31
C CYS A 41 40.61 11.83 12.24
N ALA A 42 41.83 11.60 12.75
CA ALA A 42 43.05 12.26 12.28
C ALA A 42 44.32 11.47 12.71
N PRO A 43 45.42 11.48 11.93
CA PRO A 43 45.53 11.33 10.49
C PRO A 43 46.50 10.17 10.12
N LEU A 44 46.37 9.55 8.95
CA LEU A 44 47.49 8.82 8.33
C LEU A 44 47.51 9.03 6.81
N ASN A 45 48.75 9.15 6.34
CA ASN A 45 49.25 9.69 5.08
C ASN A 45 48.80 9.00 3.78
N GLU A 46 49.07 9.73 2.69
CA GLU A 46 48.85 9.45 1.26
C GLU A 46 49.18 8.04 0.74
N ALA A 47 48.54 7.76 -0.41
CA ALA A 47 48.89 6.83 -1.49
C ALA A 47 48.18 5.47 -1.51
N SER A 48 47.08 5.41 -2.26
CA SER A 48 46.91 4.53 -3.44
C SER A 48 45.50 4.70 -4.03
N LYS A 49 45.41 4.97 -5.35
CA LYS A 49 44.20 4.63 -6.10
C LYS A 49 44.19 3.10 -6.26
N PRO A 50 43.04 2.46 -6.07
CA PRO A 50 42.50 1.69 -7.20
C PRO A 50 40.98 1.81 -7.36
N ASP A 51 40.57 1.74 -8.63
CA ASP A 51 39.40 1.05 -9.19
C ASP A 51 37.98 1.38 -8.71
N SER A 52 37.14 1.59 -9.71
CA SER A 52 35.70 1.77 -9.64
C SER A 52 35.01 0.60 -8.93
N GLU A 53 34.87 0.69 -7.61
CA GLU A 53 33.93 -0.12 -6.85
C GLU A 53 32.51 0.32 -7.21
N GLU A 54 31.80 -0.60 -7.87
CA GLU A 54 30.35 -0.60 -7.98
C GLU A 54 29.78 -0.45 -6.55
N ASN A 55 29.29 0.76 -6.26
CA ASN A 55 28.89 1.20 -4.93
C ASN A 55 27.72 0.31 -4.47
N LYS A 56 28.00 -0.75 -3.71
CA LYS A 56 26.99 -1.64 -3.11
C LYS A 56 26.16 -0.81 -2.15
N VAL A 57 25.07 -0.24 -2.68
CA VAL A 57 24.11 0.54 -1.89
C VAL A 57 23.56 -0.40 -0.82
N GLN A 58 23.86 -0.10 0.45
CA GLN A 58 23.36 -0.90 1.56
C GLN A 58 21.83 -0.81 1.56
N PRO A 59 21.10 -1.94 1.48
CA PRO A 59 19.64 -1.91 1.48
C PRO A 59 19.16 -1.39 2.84
N LEU A 60 18.45 -0.27 2.82
CA LEU A 60 17.83 0.27 4.01
C LEU A 60 16.63 -0.63 4.40
N PRO A 61 16.50 -1.04 5.67
CA PRO A 61 15.34 -1.80 6.10
C PRO A 61 14.06 -0.97 5.93
N PHE A 62 13.01 -1.58 5.36
CA PHE A 62 11.73 -0.92 5.01
C PHE A 62 11.11 -0.10 6.16
N TYR A 63 11.27 -0.53 7.41
CA TYR A 63 10.73 0.17 8.58
C TYR A 63 11.36 1.54 8.83
N ARG A 64 12.63 1.74 8.44
CA ARG A 64 13.29 3.05 8.56
C ARG A 64 12.76 4.07 7.56
N LEU A 65 12.06 3.60 6.53
CA LEU A 65 11.47 4.43 5.49
C LEU A 65 10.24 5.20 5.99
N PHE A 66 9.47 4.59 6.88
CA PHE A 66 8.31 5.21 7.54
C PHE A 66 8.68 6.13 8.72
N ARG A 67 9.98 6.40 8.97
CA ARG A 67 10.41 7.24 10.09
C ARG A 67 9.88 8.68 9.99
N PHE A 68 9.65 9.18 8.78
CA PHE A 68 9.16 10.54 8.54
C PHE A 68 7.63 10.66 8.53
N ALA A 69 6.90 9.57 8.77
CA ALA A 69 5.44 9.57 8.79
C ALA A 69 4.89 10.09 10.12
N THR A 70 4.00 11.09 10.06
CA THR A 70 3.25 11.57 11.24
C THR A 70 2.25 10.53 11.74
N CYS A 71 1.71 10.70 12.96
CA CYS A 71 0.72 9.78 13.52
C CYS A 71 -0.52 9.58 12.61
N LEU A 72 -1.00 10.67 11.98
CA LEU A 72 -2.14 10.62 11.06
C LEU A 72 -1.77 9.85 9.77
N GLU A 73 -0.61 10.12 9.19
CA GLU A 73 -0.10 9.41 8.01
C GLU A 73 0.07 7.91 8.29
N ARG A 74 0.54 7.54 9.50
CA ARG A 74 0.65 6.14 9.91
C ARG A 74 -0.72 5.46 10.03
N CYS A 75 -1.72 6.15 10.60
CA CYS A 75 -3.09 5.64 10.63
C CYS A 75 -3.68 5.45 9.23
N LEU A 76 -3.44 6.39 8.30
CA LEU A 76 -3.89 6.28 6.90
C LEU A 76 -3.27 5.07 6.19
N VAL A 77 -1.98 4.81 6.39
CA VAL A 77 -1.30 3.64 5.83
C VAL A 77 -1.88 2.35 6.39
N ILE A 78 -2.09 2.27 7.71
CA ILE A 78 -2.68 1.07 8.35
C ILE A 78 -4.10 0.85 7.84
N ALA A 79 -4.92 1.90 7.75
CA ALA A 79 -6.28 1.83 7.21
C ALA A 79 -6.27 1.34 5.75
N GLY A 80 -5.39 1.89 4.91
CA GLY A 80 -5.20 1.43 3.53
C GLY A 80 -4.80 -0.04 3.43
N LEU A 81 -3.89 -0.52 4.29
CA LEU A 81 -3.49 -1.93 4.31
C LEU A 81 -4.65 -2.85 4.74
N VAL A 82 -5.44 -2.46 5.74
CA VAL A 82 -6.62 -3.23 6.17
C VAL A 82 -7.67 -3.31 5.07
N LEU A 83 -7.95 -2.20 4.38
CA LEU A 83 -8.87 -2.18 3.23
C LEU A 83 -8.32 -3.02 2.06
N GLY A 84 -7.00 -3.03 1.85
CA GLY A 84 -6.34 -3.89 0.88
C GLY A 84 -6.51 -5.38 1.19
N VAL A 85 -6.44 -5.76 2.47
CA VAL A 85 -6.72 -7.14 2.93
C VAL A 85 -8.18 -7.51 2.65
N VAL A 86 -9.13 -6.63 3.00
CA VAL A 86 -10.57 -6.86 2.73
C VAL A 86 -10.84 -7.03 1.23
N THR A 87 -10.19 -6.22 0.40
CA THR A 87 -10.25 -6.34 -1.06
C THR A 87 -9.63 -7.69 -1.52
N GLY A 88 -8.53 -8.14 -0.91
CA GLY A 88 -7.92 -9.45 -1.21
C GLY A 88 -8.85 -10.64 -0.95
N CYS A 89 -9.73 -10.55 0.05
CA CYS A 89 -10.74 -11.59 0.33
C CYS A 89 -11.80 -11.73 -0.79
N GLY A 90 -12.03 -10.67 -1.57
CA GLY A 90 -13.08 -10.63 -2.58
C GLY A 90 -12.93 -11.70 -3.68
N VAL A 91 -11.69 -11.98 -4.11
CA VAL A 91 -11.45 -12.94 -5.20
C VAL A 91 -11.85 -14.37 -4.81
N PRO A 92 -11.41 -14.94 -3.67
CA PRO A 92 -11.89 -16.25 -3.20
C PRO A 92 -13.40 -16.32 -2.99
N ILE A 93 -14.03 -15.25 -2.49
CA ILE A 93 -15.48 -15.18 -2.28
C ILE A 93 -16.24 -15.33 -3.61
N VAL A 94 -15.80 -14.63 -4.66
CA VAL A 94 -16.42 -14.73 -5.99
C VAL A 94 -16.25 -16.14 -6.59
N ILE A 95 -15.11 -16.79 -6.37
CA ILE A 95 -14.87 -18.16 -6.83
C ILE A 95 -15.85 -19.14 -6.16
N ILE A 96 -16.07 -19.00 -4.85
CA ILE A 96 -17.03 -19.85 -4.11
C ILE A 96 -18.45 -19.61 -4.59
N LEU A 97 -18.86 -18.35 -4.75
CA LEU A 97 -20.18 -17.98 -5.28
C LEU A 97 -20.45 -18.66 -6.65
N TYR A 98 -19.45 -18.63 -7.53
CA TYR A 98 -19.52 -19.30 -8.83
C TYR A 98 -19.58 -20.84 -8.70
N GLY A 99 -18.81 -21.41 -7.77
CA GLY A 99 -18.85 -22.84 -7.46
C GLY A 99 -20.23 -23.31 -6.99
N GLU A 100 -20.82 -22.60 -6.02
CA GLU A 100 -22.17 -22.89 -5.52
C GLU A 100 -23.22 -22.81 -6.63
N PHE A 101 -23.20 -21.74 -7.43
CA PHE A 101 -24.11 -21.59 -8.57
C PHE A 101 -23.97 -22.75 -9.57
N THR A 102 -22.74 -23.14 -9.89
CA THR A 102 -22.47 -24.28 -10.78
C THR A 102 -23.01 -25.59 -10.20
N THR A 103 -22.85 -25.83 -8.90
CA THR A 103 -23.40 -27.04 -8.27
C THR A 103 -24.92 -27.08 -8.34
N LEU A 104 -25.61 -25.94 -8.19
CA LEU A 104 -27.07 -25.87 -8.33
C LEU A 104 -27.52 -26.09 -9.77
N LEU A 105 -26.80 -25.57 -10.77
CA LEU A 105 -27.10 -25.86 -12.17
C LEU A 105 -27.02 -27.36 -12.47
N VAL A 106 -25.97 -28.02 -11.95
CA VAL A 106 -25.78 -29.46 -12.11
C VAL A 106 -26.88 -30.25 -11.38
N ASP A 107 -27.20 -29.89 -10.13
CA ASP A 107 -28.25 -30.54 -9.33
C ASP A 107 -29.62 -30.47 -10.02
N ARG A 108 -29.95 -29.26 -10.52
CA ARG A 108 -31.19 -28.97 -11.23
C ARG A 108 -31.23 -29.55 -12.64
N ALA A 109 -30.10 -29.87 -13.27
CA ALA A 109 -30.04 -30.60 -14.53
C ALA A 109 -30.18 -32.12 -14.34
N ILE A 110 -29.48 -32.68 -13.34
CA ILE A 110 -29.34 -34.14 -13.14
C ILE A 110 -30.52 -34.76 -12.39
N ALA A 111 -31.38 -33.97 -11.73
CA ALA A 111 -32.49 -34.49 -10.93
C ALA A 111 -32.04 -35.27 -9.71
N ASN A 112 -31.00 -34.76 -9.04
CA ASN A 112 -30.58 -35.38 -7.80
C ASN A 112 -31.69 -35.24 -6.75
N ILE A 113 -31.77 -36.23 -5.86
CA ILE A 113 -32.85 -36.33 -4.86
C ILE A 113 -32.59 -35.40 -3.66
N THR A 114 -31.36 -34.87 -3.54
CA THR A 114 -30.93 -34.03 -2.41
C THR A 114 -30.18 -32.80 -2.93
N SER A 115 -30.64 -31.60 -2.58
CA SER A 115 -29.91 -30.37 -2.90
C SER A 115 -28.78 -30.10 -1.91
N THR A 116 -27.58 -29.81 -2.43
CA THR A 116 -26.43 -29.39 -1.63
C THR A 116 -26.72 -28.06 -0.93
N PRO A 117 -26.51 -27.92 0.40
CA PRO A 117 -26.68 -26.64 1.08
C PRO A 117 -25.63 -25.63 0.58
N THR A 118 -26.08 -24.45 0.17
CA THR A 118 -25.23 -23.32 -0.23
C THR A 118 -25.15 -22.29 0.89
N LEU A 119 -23.95 -21.76 1.17
CA LEU A 119 -23.71 -20.81 2.27
C LEU A 119 -23.79 -19.36 1.78
N VAL A 120 -23.27 -19.07 0.59
CA VAL A 120 -23.17 -17.70 0.08
C VAL A 120 -24.44 -17.29 -0.66
N LEU A 121 -25.00 -18.21 -1.44
CA LEU A 121 -26.18 -17.91 -2.27
C LEU A 121 -27.46 -17.67 -1.45
N GLN A 122 -27.59 -18.31 -0.29
CA GLN A 122 -28.74 -18.13 0.62
C GLN A 122 -28.87 -16.69 1.13
N ILE A 123 -27.75 -15.98 1.29
CA ILE A 123 -27.72 -14.58 1.72
C ILE A 123 -28.42 -13.67 0.69
N PHE A 124 -28.37 -14.04 -0.60
CA PHE A 124 -28.96 -13.30 -1.70
C PHE A 124 -30.36 -13.80 -2.10
N GLY A 125 -30.97 -14.67 -1.29
CA GLY A 125 -32.32 -15.20 -1.52
C GLY A 125 -32.40 -16.37 -2.50
N GLY A 126 -31.27 -16.97 -2.88
CA GLY A 126 -31.22 -18.21 -3.67
C GLY A 126 -31.02 -19.46 -2.82
N GLY A 127 -30.87 -20.61 -3.47
CA GLY A 127 -30.48 -21.87 -2.81
C GLY A 127 -31.63 -22.63 -2.16
N ARG A 128 -32.84 -22.56 -2.74
CA ARG A 128 -33.98 -23.36 -2.27
C ARG A 128 -33.66 -24.85 -2.41
N VAL A 129 -33.80 -25.58 -1.30
CA VAL A 129 -33.70 -27.05 -1.26
C VAL A 129 -35.03 -27.61 -1.74
N LEU A 130 -35.01 -28.39 -2.83
CA LEU A 130 -36.19 -29.08 -3.34
C LEU A 130 -36.03 -30.58 -3.08
N GLU A 131 -36.98 -31.18 -2.38
CA GLU A 131 -37.08 -32.62 -2.20
C GLU A 131 -38.17 -33.13 -3.15
N ASN A 132 -37.80 -33.84 -4.21
CA ASN A 132 -38.71 -34.38 -5.25
C ASN A 132 -39.60 -33.35 -6.00
N GLY A 133 -39.01 -32.25 -6.47
CA GLY A 133 -39.74 -31.24 -7.26
C GLY A 133 -40.11 -31.68 -8.69
N THR A 134 -41.28 -31.26 -9.17
CA THR A 134 -41.66 -31.43 -10.59
C THR A 134 -40.77 -30.58 -11.52
N LEU A 135 -40.69 -30.95 -12.81
CA LEU A 135 -39.83 -30.26 -13.79
C LEU A 135 -40.09 -28.75 -13.87
N LYS A 136 -41.36 -28.32 -13.72
CA LYS A 136 -41.74 -26.90 -13.69
C LYS A 136 -41.17 -26.17 -12.47
N GLU A 137 -41.22 -26.79 -11.30
CA GLU A 137 -40.76 -26.22 -10.03
C GLU A 137 -39.24 -26.05 -10.01
N ARG A 138 -38.52 -27.01 -10.61
CA ARG A 138 -37.06 -26.94 -10.76
C ARG A 138 -36.61 -25.85 -11.71
N ASN A 139 -37.32 -25.65 -12.81
CA ASN A 139 -37.05 -24.56 -13.74
C ASN A 139 -37.34 -23.18 -13.11
N SER A 140 -38.43 -23.05 -12.32
CA SER A 140 -38.69 -21.80 -11.60
C SER A 140 -37.63 -21.51 -10.54
N ALA A 141 -37.21 -22.52 -9.78
CA ALA A 141 -36.17 -22.33 -8.78
C ALA A 141 -34.80 -22.04 -9.43
N LEU A 142 -34.52 -22.58 -10.63
CA LEU A 142 -33.27 -22.29 -11.36
C LEU A 142 -33.23 -20.83 -11.82
N LEU A 143 -34.36 -20.30 -12.28
CA LEU A 143 -34.52 -18.87 -12.59
C LEU A 143 -34.30 -18.00 -11.36
N GLU A 144 -34.85 -18.40 -10.22
CA GLU A 144 -34.65 -17.71 -8.93
C GLU A 144 -33.16 -17.71 -8.53
N ASP A 145 -32.49 -18.86 -8.57
CA ASP A 145 -31.06 -19.00 -8.26
C ASP A 145 -30.16 -18.20 -9.21
N SER A 146 -30.48 -18.16 -10.51
CA SER A 146 -29.76 -17.34 -11.49
C SER A 146 -29.91 -15.84 -11.24
N SER A 147 -31.09 -15.39 -10.81
CA SER A 147 -31.33 -13.99 -10.45
C SER A 147 -30.56 -13.60 -9.18
N ALA A 148 -30.56 -14.47 -8.17
CA ALA A 148 -29.80 -14.28 -6.92
C ALA A 148 -28.29 -14.24 -7.17
N PHE A 149 -27.76 -15.12 -8.04
CA PHE A 149 -26.36 -15.09 -8.46
C PHE A 149 -25.97 -13.76 -9.12
N GLY A 150 -26.82 -13.24 -10.02
CA GLY A 150 -26.59 -11.96 -10.70
C GLY A 150 -26.56 -10.78 -9.73
N ILE A 151 -27.49 -10.73 -8.78
CA ILE A 151 -27.52 -9.70 -7.73
C ILE A 151 -26.27 -9.80 -6.84
N GLY A 152 -25.91 -11.01 -6.41
CA GLY A 152 -24.72 -11.25 -5.58
C GLY A 152 -23.41 -10.79 -6.24
N CYS A 153 -23.20 -11.14 -7.52
CA CYS A 153 -22.03 -10.69 -8.27
C CYS A 153 -21.97 -9.17 -8.39
N THR A 154 -23.12 -8.52 -8.62
CA THR A 154 -23.20 -7.07 -8.79
C THR A 154 -22.85 -6.34 -7.48
N VAL A 155 -23.40 -6.80 -6.35
CA VAL A 155 -23.14 -6.20 -5.03
C VAL A 155 -21.68 -6.37 -4.63
N VAL A 156 -21.14 -7.59 -4.74
CA VAL A 156 -19.73 -7.86 -4.38
C VAL A 156 -18.78 -7.06 -5.29
N GLY A 157 -19.07 -6.97 -6.60
CA GLY A 157 -18.26 -6.19 -7.53
C GLY A 157 -18.22 -4.69 -7.22
N LEU A 158 -19.37 -4.08 -6.88
CA LEU A 158 -19.45 -2.67 -6.51
C LEU A 158 -18.71 -2.38 -5.19
N VAL A 159 -18.87 -3.25 -4.20
CA VAL A 159 -18.17 -3.14 -2.91
C VAL A 159 -16.66 -3.27 -3.12
N GLN A 160 -16.23 -4.25 -3.89
CA GLN A 160 -14.81 -4.45 -4.22
C GLN A 160 -14.20 -3.26 -4.96
N PHE A 161 -14.93 -2.71 -5.93
CA PHE A 161 -14.48 -1.55 -6.70
C PHE A 161 -14.30 -0.32 -5.79
N THR A 162 -15.30 -0.02 -4.96
CA THR A 162 -15.26 1.15 -4.06
C THR A 162 -14.15 1.02 -3.02
N ILE A 163 -14.04 -0.12 -2.34
CA ILE A 163 -13.00 -0.37 -1.33
C ILE A 163 -11.61 -0.35 -1.97
N GLY A 164 -11.43 -0.98 -3.13
CA GLY A 164 -10.14 -1.04 -3.83
C GLY A 164 -9.64 0.34 -4.25
N VAL A 165 -10.52 1.18 -4.83
CA VAL A 165 -10.18 2.57 -5.20
C VAL A 165 -9.80 3.39 -3.97
N ILE A 166 -10.58 3.29 -2.88
CA ILE A 166 -10.30 4.01 -1.64
C ILE A 166 -8.96 3.56 -1.04
N SER A 167 -8.70 2.26 -1.00
CA SER A 167 -7.46 1.67 -0.45
C SER A 167 -6.22 2.22 -1.16
N ILE A 168 -6.20 2.17 -2.50
CA ILE A 168 -5.04 2.61 -3.29
C ILE A 168 -4.90 4.14 -3.23
N ALA A 169 -6.01 4.88 -3.25
CA ALA A 169 -5.99 6.34 -3.12
C ALA A 169 -5.39 6.80 -1.78
N LEU A 170 -5.74 6.14 -0.67
CA LEU A 170 -5.20 6.47 0.66
C LEU A 170 -3.69 6.22 0.76
N LEU A 171 -3.22 5.10 0.22
CA LEU A 171 -1.78 4.77 0.20
C LEU A 171 -0.98 5.76 -0.66
N ASN A 172 -1.47 6.07 -1.86
CA ASN A 172 -0.83 7.06 -2.74
C ASN A 172 -0.84 8.46 -2.13
N TYR A 173 -1.95 8.88 -1.51
CA TYR A 173 -2.03 10.18 -0.84
C TYR A 173 -1.02 10.30 0.31
N SER A 174 -0.88 9.26 1.12
CA SER A 174 0.11 9.23 2.21
C SER A 174 1.55 9.26 1.67
N ALA A 175 1.84 8.49 0.61
CA ALA A 175 3.17 8.49 -0.01
C ALA A 175 3.53 9.88 -0.56
N GLN A 176 2.63 10.55 -1.28
CA GLN A 176 2.85 11.91 -1.80
C GLN A 176 3.25 12.90 -0.71
N LYS A 177 2.56 12.90 0.43
CA LYS A 177 2.90 13.78 1.55
C LYS A 177 4.27 13.49 2.15
N GLN A 178 4.60 12.21 2.34
CA GLN A 178 5.89 11.81 2.92
C GLN A 178 7.06 12.23 2.01
N ILE A 179 6.95 11.98 0.69
CA ILE A 179 8.00 12.35 -0.26
C ILE A 179 8.15 13.88 -0.37
N CYS A 180 7.06 14.64 -0.35
CA CYS A 180 7.14 16.10 -0.34
C CYS A 180 7.92 16.64 0.88
N ARG A 181 7.68 16.08 2.07
CA ARG A 181 8.44 16.42 3.29
C ARG A 181 9.92 16.06 3.16
N VAL A 182 10.23 14.88 2.63
CA VAL A 182 11.62 14.44 2.41
C VAL A 182 12.33 15.35 1.41
N ARG A 183 11.67 15.78 0.32
CA ARG A 183 12.23 16.73 -0.66
C ARG A 183 12.59 18.07 -0.01
N TRP A 184 11.72 18.60 0.86
CA TRP A 184 11.98 19.87 1.53
C TRP A 184 13.16 19.79 2.51
N LEU A 185 13.18 18.75 3.35
CA LEU A 185 14.30 18.49 4.28
C LEU A 185 15.62 18.26 3.54
N PHE A 186 15.56 17.54 2.42
CA PHE A 186 16.72 17.29 1.57
C PHE A 186 17.26 18.59 0.98
N LEU A 187 16.41 19.44 0.41
CA LEU A 187 16.81 20.73 -0.15
C LEU A 187 17.45 21.63 0.93
N GLN A 188 16.87 21.68 2.12
CA GLN A 188 17.40 22.45 3.24
C GLN A 188 18.78 21.92 3.69
N ALA A 189 18.97 20.60 3.73
CA ALA A 189 20.25 19.98 4.08
C ALA A 189 21.32 20.24 3.01
N VAL A 190 20.96 20.17 1.73
CA VAL A 190 21.88 20.47 0.62
C VAL A 190 22.34 21.93 0.69
N LEU A 191 21.44 22.90 0.88
CA LEU A 191 21.81 24.32 0.92
C LEU A 191 22.69 24.72 2.11
N ARG A 192 22.76 23.90 3.17
CA ARG A 192 23.59 24.14 4.37
C ARG A 192 24.98 23.51 4.29
N GLN A 193 25.31 22.87 3.16
CA GLN A 193 26.53 22.09 3.02
C GLN A 193 27.74 22.98 2.64
N ASP A 194 28.94 22.62 3.13
CA ASP A 194 30.16 23.39 2.89
C ASP A 194 30.66 23.31 1.43
N MET A 195 31.35 24.36 0.96
CA MET A 195 31.94 24.44 -0.40
C MET A 195 32.81 23.21 -0.75
N SER A 196 33.56 22.68 0.21
CA SER A 196 34.40 21.49 0.01
C SER A 196 33.60 20.25 -0.40
N TRP A 197 32.35 20.11 0.05
CA TRP A 197 31.51 19.00 -0.36
C TRP A 197 31.10 19.13 -1.83
N TYR A 198 30.74 20.35 -2.25
CA TYR A 198 30.36 20.65 -3.63
C TYR A 198 31.51 20.35 -4.62
N ASP A 199 32.76 20.65 -4.24
CA ASP A 199 33.95 20.36 -5.06
C ASP A 199 34.23 18.85 -5.21
N THR A 200 33.89 18.05 -4.19
CA THR A 200 34.02 16.58 -4.24
C THR A 200 32.86 15.90 -4.98
N SER A 201 31.66 16.49 -4.97
CA SER A 201 30.49 15.98 -5.68
C SER A 201 30.49 16.40 -7.16
N LYS A 202 31.33 15.76 -7.98
CA LYS A 202 31.49 16.04 -9.43
C LYS A 202 30.28 15.70 -10.30
N THR A 203 29.13 15.35 -9.73
CA THR A 203 27.95 14.91 -10.48
C THR A 203 27.06 16.10 -10.82
N ALA A 204 27.19 16.62 -12.04
CA ALA A 204 26.32 17.67 -12.59
C ALA A 204 24.81 17.31 -12.55
N ASN A 205 24.48 16.02 -12.37
CA ASN A 205 23.12 15.49 -12.33
C ASN A 205 22.63 15.05 -10.93
N PHE A 206 23.30 15.46 -9.84
CA PHE A 206 22.96 14.99 -8.48
C PHE A 206 21.50 15.29 -8.08
N ALA A 207 21.01 16.50 -8.37
CA ALA A 207 19.64 16.91 -8.06
C ALA A 207 18.58 16.11 -8.84
N SER A 208 18.85 15.81 -10.13
CA SER A 208 17.96 14.97 -10.96
C SER A 208 17.88 13.56 -10.40
N ARG A 209 19.05 12.95 -10.13
CA ARG A 209 19.14 11.59 -9.61
C ARG A 209 18.38 11.40 -8.30
N ILE A 210 18.43 12.37 -7.40
CA ILE A 210 17.72 12.28 -6.12
C ILE A 210 16.22 12.45 -6.29
N THR A 211 15.80 13.28 -7.22
CA THR A 211 14.37 13.39 -7.56
C THR A 211 13.87 12.05 -8.11
N GLU A 212 14.61 11.44 -9.04
CA GLU A 212 14.29 10.11 -9.57
C GLU A 212 14.27 9.02 -8.49
N ASP A 213 15.23 9.04 -7.55
CA ASP A 213 15.28 8.08 -6.46
C ASP A 213 14.13 8.28 -5.47
N LEU A 214 13.69 9.51 -5.24
CA LEU A 214 12.50 9.82 -4.44
C LEU A 214 11.19 9.44 -5.14
N ASP A 215 11.13 9.52 -6.46
CA ASP A 215 9.97 9.08 -7.25
C ASP A 215 9.83 7.55 -7.21
N LYS A 216 10.95 6.83 -7.39
CA LYS A 216 10.96 5.36 -7.19
C LYS A 216 10.56 4.98 -5.77
N LEU A 217 10.97 5.77 -4.80
CA LEU A 217 10.59 5.57 -3.41
C LEU A 217 9.09 5.76 -3.17
N GLN A 218 8.53 6.78 -3.80
CA GLN A 218 7.11 7.08 -3.77
C GLN A 218 6.26 5.94 -4.32
N ASP A 219 6.61 5.44 -5.51
CA ASP A 219 5.92 4.32 -6.12
C ASP A 219 6.06 3.06 -5.26
N GLY A 220 7.25 2.86 -4.70
CA GLY A 220 7.56 1.76 -3.79
C GLY A 220 6.66 1.72 -2.56
N ILE A 221 6.49 2.85 -1.86
CA ILE A 221 5.72 2.95 -0.61
C ILE A 221 4.21 3.05 -0.86
N GLY A 222 3.80 3.67 -1.96
CA GLY A 222 2.40 3.92 -2.29
C GLY A 222 1.74 2.70 -2.93
N GLU A 223 1.63 2.72 -4.25
CA GLU A 223 0.89 1.73 -5.03
C GLU A 223 1.44 0.30 -4.85
N LYS A 224 2.76 0.13 -4.87
CA LYS A 224 3.36 -1.21 -4.86
C LYS A 224 3.19 -1.94 -3.54
N MET A 225 3.22 -1.24 -2.40
CA MET A 225 2.89 -1.85 -1.11
C MET A 225 1.44 -2.35 -1.05
N GLY A 226 0.49 -1.57 -1.58
CA GLY A 226 -0.92 -1.96 -1.62
C GLY A 226 -1.15 -3.20 -2.49
N ILE A 227 -0.55 -3.24 -3.67
CA ILE A 227 -0.63 -4.41 -4.56
C ILE A 227 0.03 -5.64 -3.93
N PHE A 228 1.18 -5.47 -3.28
CA PHE A 228 1.86 -6.56 -2.59
C PHE A 228 0.99 -7.19 -1.49
N ILE A 229 0.35 -6.37 -0.64
CA ILE A 229 -0.52 -6.89 0.42
C ILE A 229 -1.78 -7.57 -0.13
N TYR A 230 -2.35 -7.03 -1.21
CA TYR A 230 -3.49 -7.62 -1.90
C TYR A 230 -3.16 -9.01 -2.47
N LEU A 231 -2.01 -9.14 -3.15
CA LEU A 231 -1.57 -10.40 -3.73
C LEU A 231 -1.25 -11.43 -2.65
N LEU A 232 -0.56 -11.02 -1.58
CA LEU A 232 -0.23 -11.89 -0.45
C LEU A 232 -1.50 -12.39 0.26
N THR A 233 -2.46 -11.50 0.50
CA THR A 233 -3.73 -11.86 1.14
C THR A 233 -4.55 -12.81 0.28
N THR A 234 -4.69 -12.50 -1.00
CA THR A 234 -5.43 -13.34 -1.96
C THR A 234 -4.80 -14.72 -2.05
N PHE A 235 -3.47 -14.80 -2.07
CA PHE A 235 -2.74 -16.06 -2.06
C PHE A 235 -3.06 -16.88 -0.81
N ILE A 236 -2.89 -16.31 0.39
CA ILE A 236 -3.12 -17.02 1.66
C ILE A 236 -4.57 -17.50 1.76
N ILE A 237 -5.55 -16.64 1.48
CA ILE A 237 -6.97 -16.98 1.61
C ILE A 237 -7.37 -18.03 0.57
N SER A 238 -6.91 -17.89 -0.67
CA SER A 238 -7.19 -18.85 -1.73
C SER A 238 -6.63 -20.23 -1.39
N THR A 239 -5.38 -20.31 -0.91
CA THR A 239 -4.78 -21.57 -0.46
C THR A 239 -5.58 -22.20 0.68
N ILE A 240 -5.94 -21.44 1.71
CA ILE A 240 -6.74 -21.95 2.84
C ILE A 240 -8.09 -22.47 2.36
N MET A 241 -8.82 -21.69 1.55
CA MET A 241 -10.13 -22.09 1.02
C MET A 241 -10.05 -23.35 0.15
N SER A 242 -8.99 -23.46 -0.67
CA SER A 242 -8.74 -24.63 -1.50
C SER A 242 -8.62 -25.91 -0.65
N PHE A 243 -7.81 -25.88 0.41
CA PHE A 243 -7.64 -27.02 1.32
C PHE A 243 -8.94 -27.39 2.07
N LEU A 244 -9.77 -26.40 2.42
CA LEU A 244 -11.05 -26.63 3.12
C LEU A 244 -12.08 -27.36 2.25
N TYR A 245 -12.24 -26.95 0.99
CA TYR A 245 -13.25 -27.56 0.10
C TYR A 245 -12.84 -28.95 -0.40
N GLY A 246 -11.55 -29.21 -0.58
CA GLY A 246 -11.12 -30.44 -1.23
C GLY A 246 -9.66 -30.81 -1.05
N TRP A 247 -9.22 -31.07 0.18
CA TRP A 247 -7.85 -31.47 0.52
C TRP A 247 -7.22 -32.57 -0.37
N LYS A 248 -8.01 -33.48 -0.93
CA LYS A 248 -7.53 -34.53 -1.85
C LYS A 248 -7.26 -34.02 -3.26
N LEU A 249 -8.08 -33.09 -3.76
CA LEU A 249 -7.93 -32.52 -5.11
C LEU A 249 -6.85 -31.44 -5.16
N THR A 250 -6.52 -30.82 -4.02
CA THR A 250 -5.50 -29.78 -3.94
C THR A 250 -4.08 -30.31 -3.76
N LEU A 251 -3.93 -31.54 -3.26
CA LEU A 251 -2.65 -32.18 -3.00
C LEU A 251 -2.13 -32.99 -4.20
N VAL A 252 -3.04 -33.46 -5.06
CA VAL A 252 -2.76 -34.14 -6.33
C VAL A 252 -2.27 -33.13 -7.35
#